data_AF-A0A7X8D369-F1
#
_entry.id   AF-A0A7X8D369-F1
#
_cell.length_a   1.000
_cell.length_b   1.000
_cell.length_c   1.000
_cell.angle_alpha   90.00
_cell.angle_beta   90.00
_cell.angle_gamma   90.00
#
_symmetry.space_group_name_H-M   'P 1'
#
loop_
_entity.id
_entity.type
_entity.pdbx_description
1 polymer ?
#
loop_
_entity_poly.entity_id
_entity_poly.type
_entity_poly.pdbx_seq_one_letter_code
_entity_poly.pdbx_strand_id
1 'polypeptide(L)'
;MYRQKNIKGNSENIGYTLSNRECIYNMVIIEEFETILACGVGASSKIITAPGRHEPVRNFKSLEEYSDRIDEIINKKKSLLGVNNEKK
;
A
#
# COMPACT_ATOMS: atom_id res chain seq x y z
N MET A 1 1.73 13.61 -9.86
CA MET A 1 0.82 13.28 -10.98
C MET A 1 0.59 11.77 -10.93
N TYR A 2 -0.62 11.25 -11.05
CA TYR A 2 -0.82 9.79 -10.99
C TYR A 2 -0.41 9.13 -12.31
N ARG A 3 0.30 8.00 -12.21
CA ARG A 3 0.68 7.19 -13.37
C ARG A 3 -0.56 6.66 -14.06
N GLN A 4 -0.79 7.03 -15.32
CA GLN A 4 -1.86 6.41 -16.10
C GLN A 4 -1.46 5.00 -16.54
N LYS A 5 -2.40 4.07 -16.46
CA LYS A 5 -2.22 2.71 -16.99
C LYS A 5 -2.15 2.81 -18.52
N ASN A 6 -1.12 2.22 -19.12
CA ASN A 6 -0.85 2.17 -20.57
C ASN A 6 -0.24 3.44 -21.22
N ILE A 7 0.59 4.20 -20.49
CA ILE A 7 1.38 5.29 -21.11
C ILE A 7 2.40 4.71 -22.10
N LYS A 8 2.38 5.24 -23.32
CA LYS A 8 3.35 4.90 -24.37
C LYS A 8 4.73 5.41 -23.95
N GLY A 9 5.70 4.50 -23.84
CA GLY A 9 7.10 4.87 -23.57
C GLY A 9 7.57 4.80 -22.12
N ASN A 10 6.74 4.34 -21.16
CA ASN A 10 7.13 4.11 -19.76
C ASN A 10 7.93 5.26 -19.12
N SER A 11 7.61 6.51 -19.48
CA SER A 11 8.33 7.68 -19.00
C SER A 11 8.21 7.85 -17.49
N GLU A 12 9.17 8.56 -16.90
CA GLU A 12 9.22 8.83 -15.46
C GLU A 12 8.06 9.72 -14.99
N ASN A 13 7.74 9.63 -13.70
CA ASN A 13 6.63 10.35 -13.09
C ASN A 13 7.08 11.73 -12.58
N ILE A 14 7.29 12.67 -13.51
CA ILE A 14 7.86 14.00 -13.21
C ILE A 14 6.74 15.02 -12.91
N GLY A 15 6.99 15.96 -11.99
CA GLY A 15 6.09 17.08 -11.69
C GLY A 15 6.85 18.34 -11.26
N TYR A 16 6.20 19.50 -11.36
CA TYR A 16 6.74 20.80 -10.95
C TYR A 16 5.94 21.36 -9.79
N THR A 17 6.62 22.05 -8.88
CA THR A 17 6.01 22.72 -7.74
C THR A 17 6.73 24.04 -7.49
N LEU A 18 6.08 24.98 -6.81
CA LEU A 18 6.77 26.14 -6.28
C LEU A 18 7.69 25.69 -5.13
N SER A 19 8.71 26.49 -4.82
CA SER A 19 9.60 26.21 -3.68
C SER A 19 8.79 26.00 -2.40
N ASN A 20 9.06 24.90 -1.68
CA ASN A 20 8.39 24.52 -0.43
C ASN A 20 6.87 24.27 -0.58
N ARG A 21 6.45 23.80 -1.76
CA ARG A 21 5.07 23.38 -2.08
C ARG A 21 5.02 21.99 -2.68
N GLU A 22 6.06 21.20 -2.44
CA GLU A 22 6.13 19.81 -2.85
C GLU A 22 5.07 18.98 -2.13
N CYS A 23 4.36 18.15 -2.90
CA CYS A 23 3.37 17.25 -2.33
C CYS A 23 4.07 15.95 -1.93
N ILE A 24 4.68 15.93 -0.75
CA ILE A 24 5.42 14.78 -0.21
C ILE A 24 4.56 13.52 -0.22
N TYR A 25 3.30 13.63 0.19
CA TYR A 25 2.35 12.51 0.16
C TYR A 25 2.24 11.88 -1.24
N ASN A 26 2.06 12.70 -2.28
CA ASN A 26 1.98 12.18 -3.64
C ASN A 26 3.28 11.51 -4.08
N MET A 27 4.43 12.07 -3.71
CA MET A 27 5.72 11.46 -4.05
C MET A 27 5.87 10.08 -3.39
N VAL A 28 5.64 10.00 -2.08
CA VAL A 28 5.79 8.76 -1.30
C VAL A 28 4.80 7.68 -1.76
N ILE A 29 3.54 8.05 -2.02
CA ILE A 29 2.53 7.06 -2.41
C ILE A 29 2.71 6.55 -3.85
N ILE A 30 3.21 7.39 -4.77
CA ILE A 30 3.45 7.01 -6.16
C ILE A 30 4.71 6.16 -6.30
N GLU A 31 5.76 6.52 -5.58
CA GLU A 31 7.02 5.74 -5.56
C GLU A 31 6.88 4.47 -4.71
N GLU A 32 5.79 4.35 -3.95
CA GLU A 32 5.55 3.24 -3.01
C GLU A 32 6.69 3.09 -2.01
N PHE A 33 7.35 4.20 -1.65
CA PHE A 33 8.54 4.21 -0.79
C PHE A 33 8.26 3.71 0.63
N GLU A 34 7.00 3.79 1.06
CA GLU A 34 6.52 3.37 2.38
C GLU A 34 5.50 2.25 2.26
N THR A 35 5.28 1.53 3.37
CA THR A 35 4.21 0.54 3.44
C THR A 35 2.83 1.21 3.26
N ILE A 36 2.07 0.72 2.29
CA ILE A 36 0.69 1.16 2.01
C ILE A 36 -0.28 0.19 2.67
N LEU A 37 -0.97 0.63 3.71
CA LEU A 37 -2.03 -0.14 4.36
C LEU A 37 -3.38 0.21 3.76
N ALA A 38 -4.09 -0.81 3.28
CA ALA A 38 -5.42 -0.65 2.72
C ALA A 38 -6.49 -1.25 3.64
N CYS A 39 -7.60 -0.52 3.76
CA CYS A 39 -8.78 -0.87 4.55
C CYS A 39 -10.00 -0.98 3.63
N GLY A 40 -10.94 -1.87 3.96
CA GLY A 40 -12.18 -2.06 3.21
C GLY A 40 -12.17 -3.25 2.25
N VAL A 41 -13.37 -3.62 1.80
CA VAL A 41 -13.61 -4.76 0.90
C VAL A 41 -12.85 -4.56 -0.41
N GLY A 42 -12.17 -5.61 -0.87
CA GLY A 42 -11.43 -5.64 -2.13
C GLY A 42 -10.16 -4.78 -2.17
N ALA A 43 -9.81 -4.10 -1.07
CA ALA A 43 -8.63 -3.25 -1.01
C ALA A 43 -7.33 -4.08 -0.97
N SER A 44 -6.21 -3.47 -1.38
CA SER A 44 -4.90 -4.15 -1.42
C SER A 44 -3.84 -3.32 -0.73
N SER A 45 -3.27 -3.87 0.34
CA SER A 45 -2.04 -3.33 0.94
C SER A 45 -0.83 -3.70 0.09
N LYS A 46 0.25 -2.92 0.25
CA LYS A 46 1.60 -3.22 -0.21
C LYS A 46 2.55 -3.02 0.96
N ILE A 47 3.06 -4.11 1.52
CA ILE A 47 3.87 -4.10 2.75
C ILE A 47 5.34 -4.31 2.39
N ILE A 48 6.21 -3.42 2.83
CA ILE A 48 7.66 -3.56 2.63
C ILE A 48 8.16 -4.68 3.54
N THR A 49 8.77 -5.70 2.94
CA THR A 49 9.33 -6.85 3.69
C THR A 49 10.86 -6.90 3.64
N ALA A 50 11.46 -6.21 2.66
CA ALA A 50 12.89 -5.98 2.54
C ALA A 50 13.11 -4.73 1.65
N PRO A 51 14.32 -4.13 1.63
CA PRO A 51 14.61 -3.01 0.75
C PRO A 51 14.25 -3.33 -0.72
N GLY A 52 13.37 -2.51 -1.31
CA GLY A 52 12.87 -2.69 -2.68
C GLY A 52 11.91 -3.87 -2.90
N ARG A 53 11.45 -4.54 -1.84
CA ARG A 53 10.51 -5.67 -1.93
C ARG A 53 9.19 -5.37 -1.22
N HIS A 54 8.12 -5.36 -2.01
CA HIS A 54 6.76 -5.17 -1.52
C HIS A 54 5.97 -6.48 -1.63
N GLU A 55 5.36 -6.90 -0.52
CA GLU A 55 4.41 -8.00 -0.47
C GLU A 55 2.97 -7.45 -0.59
N PRO A 56 2.23 -7.80 -1.66
CA PRO A 56 0.84 -7.39 -1.79
C PRO A 56 -0.09 -8.25 -0.94
N VAL A 57 -0.93 -7.61 -0.12
CA VAL A 57 -1.96 -8.29 0.69
C VAL A 57 -3.33 -7.77 0.33
N ARG A 58 -4.13 -8.63 -0.31
CA ARG A 58 -5.50 -8.29 -0.72
C ARG A 58 -6.50 -8.67 0.36
N ASN A 59 -7.42 -7.76 0.63
CA ASN A 59 -8.62 -8.06 1.41
C ASN A 59 -9.59 -8.87 0.53
N PHE A 60 -10.52 -9.57 1.18
CA PHE A 60 -11.60 -10.29 0.49
C PHE A 60 -12.43 -9.34 -0.37
N LYS A 61 -12.89 -9.83 -1.53
CA LYS A 61 -13.72 -9.05 -2.46
C LYS A 61 -15.22 -9.19 -2.17
N SER A 62 -15.64 -10.33 -1.62
CA SER A 62 -17.00 -10.52 -1.12
C SER A 62 -17.15 -9.79 0.21
N LEU A 63 -18.32 -9.17 0.41
CA LEU A 63 -18.64 -8.49 1.65
C LEU A 63 -18.78 -9.51 2.79
N GLU A 64 -19.36 -10.67 2.51
CA GLU A 64 -19.57 -11.78 3.44
C GLU A 64 -18.21 -12.30 3.93
N GLU A 65 -17.31 -12.67 3.01
CA GLU A 65 -15.95 -13.10 3.38
C GLU A 65 -15.17 -12.00 4.10
N TYR A 66 -15.31 -10.74 3.67
CA TYR A 66 -14.66 -9.62 4.35
C TYR A 66 -15.21 -9.45 5.76
N SER A 67 -16.51 -9.59 5.99
CA SER A 67 -17.08 -9.47 7.33
C SER A 67 -16.63 -10.62 8.24
N ASP A 68 -16.71 -11.85 7.75
CA ASP A 68 -16.58 -13.04 8.58
C ASP A 68 -15.12 -13.48 8.80
N ARG A 69 -14.21 -13.10 7.89
CA ARG A 69 -12.84 -13.63 7.85
C ARG A 69 -11.75 -12.55 7.84
N ILE A 70 -12.09 -11.28 8.06
CA ILE A 70 -11.09 -10.18 8.03
C ILE A 70 -9.90 -10.41 8.95
N ASP A 71 -10.11 -11.10 10.09
CA ASP A 71 -9.05 -11.39 11.05
C ASP A 71 -7.91 -12.22 10.43
N GLU A 72 -8.18 -13.09 9.47
CA GLU A 72 -7.15 -13.82 8.71
C GLU A 72 -6.20 -12.84 8.00
N ILE A 73 -6.78 -11.83 7.34
CA ILE A 73 -6.02 -10.80 6.61
C ILE A 73 -5.32 -9.85 7.58
N ILE A 74 -5.96 -9.46 8.68
CA ILE A 74 -5.34 -8.62 9.72
C ILE A 74 -4.12 -9.32 10.30
N ASN A 75 -4.24 -10.60 10.67
CA ASN A 75 -3.14 -11.38 11.22
C ASN A 75 -2.00 -11.54 10.21
N LYS A 76 -2.32 -11.76 8.92
CA LYS A 76 -1.30 -11.75 7.86
C LYS A 76 -0.57 -10.41 7.77
N LYS A 77 -1.29 -9.28 7.81
CA LYS A 77 -0.67 -7.94 7.80
C LYS A 77 0.22 -7.72 9.03
N LYS A 78 -0.24 -8.10 10.23
CA LYS A 78 0.56 -7.99 11.47
C LYS A 78 1.86 -8.79 11.40
N SER A 79 1.79 -10.02 10.91
CA SER A 79 2.98 -10.88 10.72
C SER A 79 3.99 -10.24 9.78
N LEU A 80 3.56 -9.69 8.65
CA LEU A 80 4.44 -9.01 7.70
C LEU A 80 5.04 -7.71 8.26
N LEU A 81 4.31 -7.02 9.13
CA LEU A 81 4.78 -5.80 9.81
C LEU A 81 5.67 -6.09 11.03
N GLY A 82 5.85 -7.35 11.43
CA GLY A 82 6.60 -7.71 12.64
C GLY A 82 5.93 -7.28 13.96
N VAL A 83 4.62 -6.98 13.94
CA VAL A 83 3.86 -6.59 15.13
C VAL A 83 3.39 -7.86 15.84
N ASN A 84 4.28 -8.45 16.65
CA ASN A 84 3.88 -9.50 17.58
C ASN A 84 3.25 -8.87 18.82
N ASN A 85 2.10 -9.41 19.26
CA ASN A 85 1.47 -9.00 20.51
C ASN A 85 2.37 -9.41 21.67
N GLU A 86 3.30 -8.55 22.08
CA GLU A 86 3.81 -8.58 23.45
C GLU A 86 2.62 -8.31 24.37
N LYS A 87 2.01 -9.37 24.87
CA LYS A 87 1.28 -9.30 26.13
C LYS A 87 2.32 -8.91 27.19
N LYS A 88 2.31 -7.63 27.57
CA LYS A 88 2.80 -7.21 28.88
C LYS A 88 2.05 -7.94 29.98
#